data_AF-A0A918KV14-F1
#
_entry.id   AF-A0A918KV14-F1
#
_cell.length_a   1.000
_cell.length_b   1.000
_cell.length_c   1.000
_cell.angle_alpha   90.00
_cell.angle_beta   90.00
_cell.angle_gamma   90.00
#
_symmetry.space_group_name_H-M   'P 1'
#
loop_
_entity.id
_entity.type
_entity.pdbx_description
1 polymer ?
#
loop_
_entity_poly.entity_id
_entity_poly.type
_entity_poly.pdbx_seq_one_letter_code
_entity_poly.pdbx_strand_id
1 'polypeptide(L)'
;MTRTGFVHQALCFGSDAEFLDGARPFVDDGLAAGDAVLAVVRPGTARLLREALGGRAREVEFADAGDWYGAPSRTLGQYHAYCGRHGTDAVGAPRRVRIVGEPVWEGRTAFETGEWTRYESLLNVAFADSGHWILCPYDARTTPEGVMRTAGRTHPELVAGPRTPAAGTEYTDPAEFAAECDLSWPAGLPGGGEDLSFSHGRTSAVRRVLTTYAGQLGLSGRRTQDMVAAVHEAVSNALRFGGGQGVLRLRDDDTYVVCEIADAGTASAAGTAPFPGHLPPGVRDVSGHGMWVARQLSDLATERLGPTGSVVRLYFRRDPAASGGDGPERDGRADRAGGTAAGRPAGSGDRFDPGDPGVPAGPGSRADRADQDGGGDQGAALLDR
;
A
#
# COMPACT_ATOMS: atom_id res chain seq x y z
N MET A 1 13.74 20.62 -23.93
CA MET A 1 12.30 20.90 -23.74
C MET A 1 12.01 20.85 -22.25
N THR A 2 11.51 21.94 -21.66
CA THR A 2 11.12 21.98 -20.26
C THR A 2 9.83 21.18 -20.09
N ARG A 3 9.93 19.94 -19.60
CA ARG A 3 8.75 19.13 -19.27
C ARG A 3 8.07 19.79 -18.07
N THR A 4 6.78 20.06 -18.17
CA THR A 4 5.99 20.75 -17.13
C THR A 4 5.04 19.79 -16.39
N GLY A 5 4.58 18.74 -17.06
CA GLY A 5 3.75 17.68 -16.48
C GLY A 5 4.55 16.55 -15.82
N PHE A 6 3.81 15.62 -15.22
CA PHE A 6 4.36 14.35 -14.76
C PHE A 6 4.90 13.51 -15.91
N VAL A 7 5.98 12.79 -15.65
CA VAL A 7 6.62 11.92 -16.63
C VAL A 7 6.85 10.56 -15.99
N HIS A 8 6.39 9.50 -16.65
CA HIS A 8 6.57 8.13 -16.22
C HIS A 8 7.20 7.33 -17.36
N GLN A 9 8.43 6.87 -17.15
CA GLN A 9 9.25 6.24 -18.18
C GLN A 9 9.66 4.83 -17.76
N ALA A 10 9.59 3.87 -18.68
CA ALA A 10 10.25 2.60 -18.49
C ALA A 10 11.62 2.62 -19.17
N LEU A 11 12.68 2.34 -18.41
CA LEU A 11 14.03 2.13 -18.92
C LEU A 11 14.27 0.63 -19.09
N CYS A 12 14.21 0.16 -20.33
CA CYS A 12 14.50 -1.24 -20.66
C CYS A 12 16.00 -1.38 -20.96
N PHE A 13 16.69 -2.26 -20.23
CA PHE A 13 18.14 -2.47 -20.39
C PHE A 13 18.51 -3.94 -20.35
N GLY A 14 19.54 -4.34 -21.09
CA GLY A 14 20.09 -5.70 -21.13
C GLY A 14 21.45 -5.84 -20.46
N SER A 15 22.01 -4.74 -19.91
CA SER A 15 23.29 -4.75 -19.19
C SER A 15 23.40 -3.62 -18.18
N ASP A 16 24.33 -3.75 -17.23
CA ASP A 16 24.61 -2.72 -16.22
C ASP A 16 25.09 -1.41 -16.85
N ALA A 17 25.80 -1.47 -17.99
CA ALA A 17 26.21 -0.30 -18.74
C ALA A 17 25.00 0.43 -19.34
N GLU A 18 24.07 -0.29 -19.96
CA GLU A 18 22.84 0.30 -20.52
C GLU A 18 21.92 0.87 -19.42
N PHE A 19 21.89 0.25 -18.24
CA PHE A 19 21.22 0.84 -17.07
C PHE A 19 21.84 2.19 -16.71
N LEU A 20 23.17 2.26 -16.58
CA LEU A 20 23.88 3.49 -16.22
C LEU A 20 23.75 4.57 -17.30
N ASP A 21 23.76 4.20 -18.57
CA ASP A 21 23.56 5.13 -19.69
C ASP A 21 22.20 5.84 -19.63
N GLY A 22 21.16 5.17 -19.12
CA GLY A 22 19.84 5.78 -18.91
C GLY A 22 19.70 6.49 -17.56
N ALA A 23 20.10 5.83 -16.47
CA ALA A 23 19.82 6.30 -15.11
C ALA A 23 20.76 7.42 -14.65
N ARG A 24 22.04 7.38 -15.02
CA ARG A 24 23.03 8.38 -14.55
C ARG A 24 22.73 9.78 -15.07
N PRO A 25 22.51 10.01 -16.39
CA PRO A 25 22.15 11.34 -16.88
C PRO A 25 20.86 11.86 -16.24
N PHE A 26 19.86 11.00 -16.07
CA PHE A 26 18.60 11.34 -15.41
C PHE A 26 18.80 11.90 -13.99
N VAL A 27 19.67 11.27 -13.21
CA VAL A 27 20.05 11.71 -11.86
C VAL A 27 20.90 12.97 -11.90
N ASP A 28 21.97 12.98 -12.72
CA ASP A 28 22.91 14.10 -12.80
C ASP A 28 22.23 15.40 -13.22
N ASP A 29 21.30 15.32 -14.19
CA ASP A 29 20.48 16.44 -14.68
C ASP A 29 19.51 16.93 -13.61
N GLY A 30 18.90 16.02 -12.85
CA GLY A 30 18.01 16.38 -11.75
C GLY A 30 18.74 17.14 -10.66
N LEU A 31 19.87 16.62 -10.21
CA LEU A 31 20.72 17.28 -9.23
C LEU A 31 21.23 18.64 -9.73
N ALA A 32 21.59 18.75 -11.02
CA ALA A 32 22.01 20.03 -11.61
C ALA A 32 20.88 21.07 -11.69
N ALA A 33 19.64 20.60 -11.88
CA ALA A 33 18.44 21.45 -11.85
C ALA A 33 17.96 21.80 -10.43
N GLY A 34 18.58 21.23 -9.40
CA GLY A 34 18.15 21.40 -8.00
C GLY A 34 16.94 20.53 -7.63
N ASP A 35 16.58 19.53 -8.43
CA ASP A 35 15.49 18.58 -8.13
C ASP A 35 15.84 17.75 -6.88
N ALA A 36 14.82 17.23 -6.18
CA ALA A 36 15.05 16.20 -5.17
C ALA A 36 15.13 14.84 -5.88
N VAL A 37 16.13 14.02 -5.54
CA VAL A 37 16.35 12.73 -6.23
C VAL A 37 16.27 11.58 -5.24
N LEU A 38 15.38 10.63 -5.55
CA LEU A 38 15.20 9.37 -4.83
C LEU A 38 15.54 8.19 -5.75
N ALA A 39 16.32 7.24 -5.24
CA ALA A 39 16.56 5.96 -5.89
C ALA A 39 16.01 4.82 -5.01
N VAL A 40 14.85 4.30 -5.39
CA VAL A 40 14.26 3.09 -4.80
C VAL A 40 14.66 1.91 -5.67
N VAL A 41 15.77 1.28 -5.33
CA VAL A 41 16.41 0.28 -6.19
C VAL A 41 16.95 -0.90 -5.38
N ARG A 42 17.17 -2.04 -6.03
CA ARG A 42 17.76 -3.22 -5.38
C ARG A 42 19.19 -2.91 -4.91
N PRO A 43 19.72 -3.60 -3.88
CA PRO A 43 21.06 -3.33 -3.35
C PRO A 43 22.18 -3.34 -4.41
N GLY A 44 22.10 -4.25 -5.39
CA GLY A 44 23.04 -4.33 -6.51
C GLY A 44 23.00 -3.08 -7.39
N THR A 45 21.80 -2.66 -7.79
CA THR A 45 21.54 -1.45 -8.60
C THR A 45 21.95 -0.19 -7.83
N ALA A 46 21.67 -0.12 -6.53
CA ALA A 46 22.10 0.97 -5.65
C ALA A 46 23.63 1.12 -5.67
N ARG A 47 24.36 0.00 -5.54
CA ARG A 47 25.83 0.00 -5.57
C ARG A 47 26.36 0.53 -6.91
N LEU A 48 25.84 0.03 -8.03
CA LEU A 48 26.23 0.48 -9.37
C LEU A 48 26.02 1.99 -9.55
N LEU A 49 24.85 2.49 -9.17
CA LEU A 49 24.52 3.91 -9.30
C LEU A 49 25.39 4.79 -8.39
N ARG A 50 25.66 4.35 -7.15
CA ARG A 50 26.56 5.07 -6.22
C ARG A 50 27.98 5.16 -6.77
N GLU A 51 28.51 4.06 -7.28
CA GLU A 51 29.85 4.02 -7.88
C GLU A 51 29.94 4.99 -9.07
N ALA A 52 28.92 5.01 -9.93
CA ALA A 52 28.88 5.87 -11.11
C ALA A 52 28.68 7.37 -10.80
N LEU A 53 27.99 7.70 -9.71
CA LEU A 53 27.79 9.09 -9.24
C LEU A 53 28.97 9.64 -8.43
N GLY A 54 29.80 8.77 -7.86
CA GLY A 54 30.91 9.15 -7.00
C GLY A 54 30.45 10.03 -5.83
N GLY A 55 31.11 11.16 -5.63
CA GLY A 55 30.80 12.09 -4.52
C GLY A 55 29.38 12.67 -4.54
N ARG A 56 28.72 12.72 -5.71
CA ARG A 56 27.34 13.23 -5.84
C ARG A 56 26.30 12.27 -5.27
N ALA A 57 26.65 11.00 -5.04
CA ALA A 57 25.74 10.02 -4.46
C ALA A 57 25.20 10.43 -3.07
N ARG A 58 25.88 11.35 -2.36
CA ARG A 58 25.42 11.90 -1.07
C ARG A 58 24.22 12.85 -1.20
N GLU A 59 23.93 13.33 -2.40
CA GLU A 59 22.83 14.24 -2.71
C GLU A 59 21.57 13.48 -3.16
N VAL A 60 21.66 12.15 -3.27
CA VAL A 60 20.58 11.24 -3.66
C VAL A 60 20.15 10.44 -2.44
N GLU A 61 18.84 10.41 -2.18
CA GLU A 61 18.27 9.51 -1.19
C GLU A 61 18.13 8.11 -1.80
N PHE A 62 18.52 7.07 -1.06
CA PHE A 62 18.39 5.69 -1.51
C PHE A 62 17.52 4.91 -0.54
N ALA A 63 16.56 4.18 -1.08
CA ALA A 63 15.73 3.23 -0.34
C ALA A 63 15.85 1.84 -0.96
N ASP A 64 15.78 0.81 -0.12
CA ASP A 64 15.79 -0.58 -0.58
C ASP A 64 14.45 -0.90 -1.26
N ALA A 65 14.52 -1.42 -2.49
CA ALA A 65 13.33 -1.79 -3.25
C ALA A 65 12.52 -2.93 -2.59
N GLY A 66 13.16 -3.87 -1.89
CA GLY A 66 12.48 -4.95 -1.17
C GLY A 66 11.60 -4.44 -0.04
N ASP A 67 12.04 -3.39 0.67
CA ASP A 67 11.27 -2.77 1.75
C ASP A 67 10.19 -1.83 1.19
N TRP A 68 10.52 -1.08 0.14
CA TRP A 68 9.63 -0.07 -0.43
C TRP A 68 8.45 -0.68 -1.20
N TYR A 69 8.71 -1.69 -2.03
CA TYR A 69 7.73 -2.35 -2.90
C TYR A 69 7.01 -3.51 -2.22
N GLY A 70 6.60 -3.33 -0.96
CA GLY A 70 5.92 -4.37 -0.18
C GLY A 70 4.45 -4.62 -0.57
N ALA A 71 3.72 -3.57 -0.94
CA ALA A 71 2.34 -3.67 -1.44
C ALA A 71 2.02 -2.51 -2.40
N PRO A 72 1.17 -2.70 -3.42
CA PRO A 72 0.92 -1.68 -4.44
C PRO A 72 0.43 -0.34 -3.86
N SER A 73 -0.64 -0.37 -3.06
CA SER A 73 -1.21 0.86 -2.49
C SER A 73 -0.27 1.53 -1.49
N ARG A 74 0.43 0.76 -0.63
CA ARG A 74 1.44 1.32 0.29
C ARG A 74 2.58 2.00 -0.46
N THR A 75 3.01 1.42 -1.57
CA THR A 75 4.06 2.00 -2.43
C THR A 75 3.61 3.33 -3.02
N LEU A 76 2.38 3.41 -3.52
CA LEU A 76 1.81 4.67 -4.00
C LEU A 76 1.74 5.72 -2.89
N GLY A 77 1.30 5.33 -1.69
CA GLY A 77 1.23 6.21 -0.53
C GLY A 77 2.60 6.72 -0.09
N GLN A 78 3.62 5.86 -0.12
CA GLN A 78 5.01 6.24 0.18
C GLN A 78 5.55 7.23 -0.83
N TYR A 79 5.35 7.01 -2.14
CA TYR A 79 5.73 7.97 -3.16
C TYR A 79 4.98 9.29 -3.03
N HIS A 80 3.67 9.25 -2.81
CA HIS A 80 2.87 10.46 -2.61
C HIS A 80 3.38 11.27 -1.40
N ALA A 81 3.67 10.60 -0.28
CA ALA A 81 4.21 11.24 0.90
C ALA A 81 5.62 11.82 0.68
N TYR A 82 6.49 11.12 -0.06
CA TYR A 82 7.81 11.62 -0.43
C TYR A 82 7.70 12.86 -1.31
N CYS A 83 6.91 12.78 -2.38
CA CYS A 83 6.63 13.90 -3.28
C CYS A 83 6.06 15.11 -2.54
N GLY A 84 5.12 14.90 -1.61
CA GLY A 84 4.58 15.98 -0.78
C GLY A 84 5.61 16.64 0.15
N ARG A 85 6.56 15.88 0.70
CA ARG A 85 7.63 16.42 1.57
C ARG A 85 8.73 17.15 0.80
N HIS A 86 9.02 16.73 -0.43
CA HIS A 86 10.15 17.22 -1.22
C HIS A 86 9.75 18.05 -2.45
N GLY A 87 8.44 18.24 -2.66
CA GLY A 87 7.85 19.01 -3.76
C GLY A 87 7.99 20.52 -3.62
N THR A 88 8.56 21.00 -2.52
CA THR A 88 8.95 22.40 -2.33
C THR A 88 10.39 22.49 -1.85
N ASP A 89 11.07 23.58 -2.21
CA ASP A 89 12.42 23.87 -1.72
C ASP A 89 12.41 24.58 -0.35
N ALA A 90 13.60 24.94 0.15
CA ALA A 90 13.76 25.58 1.45
C ALA A 90 13.11 26.97 1.56
N VAL A 91 12.78 27.61 0.43
CA VAL A 91 12.10 28.92 0.37
C VAL A 91 10.63 28.79 0.01
N GLY A 92 10.12 27.55 -0.12
CA GLY A 92 8.72 27.25 -0.41
C GLY A 92 8.35 27.32 -1.89
N ALA A 93 9.32 27.41 -2.80
CA ALA A 93 9.05 27.37 -4.24
C ALA A 93 8.82 25.92 -4.71
N PRO A 94 7.99 25.67 -5.73
CA PRO A 94 7.80 24.33 -6.29
C PRO A 94 9.12 23.73 -6.74
N ARG A 95 9.37 22.49 -6.32
CA ARG A 95 10.56 21.70 -6.64
C ARG A 95 10.13 20.39 -7.27
N ARG A 96 10.73 20.02 -8.41
CA ARG A 96 10.48 18.72 -9.03
C ARG A 96 11.17 17.63 -8.22
N VAL A 97 10.48 16.50 -8.11
CA VAL A 97 11.02 15.24 -7.58
C VAL A 97 11.31 14.31 -8.75
N ARG A 98 12.52 13.72 -8.76
CA ARG A 98 12.94 12.67 -9.68
C ARG A 98 13.14 11.36 -8.94
N ILE A 99 12.58 10.28 -9.47
CA ILE A 99 12.59 8.97 -8.84
C ILE A 99 13.15 7.96 -9.83
N VAL A 100 14.18 7.21 -9.43
CA VAL A 100 14.52 5.93 -10.07
C VAL A 100 13.84 4.84 -9.24
N GLY A 101 12.80 4.21 -9.77
CA GLY A 101 11.97 3.26 -9.03
C GLY A 101 11.98 1.88 -9.68
N GLU A 102 12.77 0.96 -9.15
CA GLU A 102 12.93 -0.42 -9.65
C GLU A 102 11.93 -1.37 -8.96
N PRO A 103 10.80 -1.74 -9.60
CA PRO A 103 9.82 -2.65 -9.00
C PRO A 103 10.38 -4.08 -8.93
N VAL A 104 10.11 -4.79 -7.84
CA VAL A 104 10.62 -6.16 -7.59
C VAL A 104 9.63 -7.22 -8.08
N TRP A 105 9.87 -7.85 -9.23
CA TRP A 105 8.90 -8.79 -9.83
C TRP A 105 9.08 -10.24 -9.39
N GLU A 106 10.24 -10.60 -8.86
CA GLU A 106 10.58 -11.98 -8.51
C GLU A 106 9.63 -12.55 -7.45
N GLY A 107 9.16 -13.78 -7.66
CA GLY A 107 8.34 -14.52 -6.69
C GLY A 107 6.86 -14.11 -6.62
N ARG A 108 6.39 -13.19 -7.46
CA ARG A 108 4.97 -12.79 -7.52
C ARG A 108 4.12 -13.82 -8.27
N THR A 109 2.94 -14.09 -7.73
CA THR A 109 1.87 -14.83 -8.40
C THR A 109 1.27 -14.01 -9.56
N ALA A 110 0.49 -14.65 -10.42
CA ALA A 110 -0.23 -13.95 -11.49
C ALA A 110 -1.19 -12.88 -10.94
N PHE A 111 -1.85 -13.16 -9.81
CA PHE A 111 -2.74 -12.21 -9.14
C PHE A 111 -1.97 -11.00 -8.64
N GLU A 112 -0.88 -11.20 -7.90
CA GLU A 112 -0.03 -10.10 -7.44
C GLU A 112 0.53 -9.29 -8.60
N THR A 113 1.00 -9.96 -9.66
CA THR A 113 1.53 -9.29 -10.85
C THR A 113 0.49 -8.37 -11.47
N GLY A 114 -0.77 -8.80 -11.59
CA GLY A 114 -1.86 -7.96 -12.09
C GLY A 114 -2.10 -6.71 -11.24
N GLU A 115 -2.13 -6.85 -9.91
CA GLU A 115 -2.30 -5.72 -8.99
C GLU A 115 -1.12 -4.74 -9.04
N TRP A 116 0.10 -5.25 -9.21
CA TRP A 116 1.30 -4.42 -9.38
C TRP A 116 1.30 -3.66 -10.71
N THR A 117 0.89 -4.30 -11.80
CA THR A 117 0.77 -3.61 -13.09
C THR A 117 -0.37 -2.57 -13.06
N ARG A 118 -1.50 -2.85 -12.38
CA ARG A 118 -2.54 -1.83 -12.13
C ARG A 118 -1.95 -0.62 -11.41
N TYR A 119 -1.15 -0.84 -10.37
CA TYR A 119 -0.45 0.25 -9.66
C TYR A 119 0.44 1.09 -10.58
N GLU A 120 1.21 0.48 -11.48
CA GLU A 120 2.06 1.23 -12.40
C GLU A 120 1.26 2.14 -13.31
N SER A 121 0.13 1.66 -13.83
CA SER A 121 -0.79 2.48 -14.63
C SER A 121 -1.31 3.68 -13.82
N LEU A 122 -1.70 3.45 -12.57
CA LEU A 122 -2.29 4.47 -11.69
C LEU A 122 -1.31 5.54 -11.20
N LEU A 123 0.01 5.34 -11.36
CA LEU A 123 0.99 6.41 -11.15
C LEU A 123 0.70 7.61 -12.07
N ASN A 124 0.30 7.35 -13.33
CA ASN A 124 -0.03 8.39 -14.30
C ASN A 124 -1.24 9.22 -13.88
N VAL A 125 -2.14 8.67 -13.06
CA VAL A 125 -3.31 9.39 -12.53
C VAL A 125 -2.94 10.11 -11.23
N ALA A 126 -2.30 9.41 -10.29
CA ALA A 126 -1.99 9.93 -8.97
C ALA A 126 -1.05 11.15 -9.02
N PHE A 127 -0.18 11.22 -10.03
CA PHE A 127 0.83 12.25 -10.14
C PHE A 127 0.63 13.20 -11.32
N ALA A 128 -0.43 13.07 -12.13
CA ALA A 128 -0.61 13.78 -13.40
C ALA A 128 -0.19 15.28 -13.37
N ASP A 129 -0.64 16.00 -12.33
CA ASP A 129 -0.45 17.44 -12.18
C ASP A 129 0.77 17.83 -11.33
N SER A 130 1.60 16.86 -10.90
CA SER A 130 2.69 17.09 -9.95
C SER A 130 3.96 17.68 -10.57
N GLY A 131 4.12 17.55 -11.89
CA GLY A 131 5.39 17.87 -12.55
C GLY A 131 6.56 17.01 -12.03
N HIS A 132 6.33 15.85 -11.42
CA HIS A 132 7.39 14.93 -11.01
C HIS A 132 7.85 14.03 -12.16
N TRP A 133 8.94 13.29 -11.99
CA TRP A 133 9.46 12.40 -13.02
C TRP A 133 9.91 11.08 -12.41
N ILE A 134 9.30 9.98 -12.83
CA ILE A 134 9.67 8.62 -12.44
C ILE A 134 10.29 7.89 -13.64
N LEU A 135 11.46 7.32 -13.43
CA LEU A 135 12.16 6.41 -14.33
C LEU A 135 12.17 5.00 -13.70
N CYS A 136 11.44 4.07 -14.31
CA CYS A 136 11.30 2.69 -13.85
C CYS A 136 12.23 1.78 -14.65
N PRO A 137 13.35 1.31 -14.08
CA PRO A 137 14.26 0.38 -14.75
C PRO A 137 13.68 -1.04 -14.80
N TYR A 138 13.75 -1.67 -15.98
CA TYR A 138 13.41 -3.07 -16.23
C TYR A 138 14.60 -3.80 -16.86
N ASP A 139 15.11 -4.80 -16.14
CA ASP A 139 16.22 -5.63 -16.60
C ASP A 139 15.70 -6.73 -17.53
N ALA A 140 15.98 -6.62 -18.83
CA ALA A 140 15.56 -7.59 -19.83
C ALA A 140 16.20 -8.98 -19.65
N ARG A 141 17.24 -9.11 -18.80
CA ARG A 141 17.86 -10.39 -18.47
C ARG A 141 17.05 -11.21 -17.46
N THR A 142 16.30 -10.55 -16.58
CA THR A 142 15.62 -11.19 -15.44
C THR A 142 14.11 -10.96 -15.40
N THR A 143 13.63 -9.86 -15.98
CA THR A 143 12.22 -9.49 -15.95
C THR A 143 11.41 -10.42 -16.84
N PRO A 144 10.33 -11.04 -16.34
CA PRO A 144 9.46 -11.88 -17.17
C PRO A 144 8.91 -11.14 -18.39
N GLU A 145 8.83 -11.82 -19.54
CA GLU A 145 8.39 -11.20 -20.80
C GLU A 145 6.99 -10.58 -20.71
N GLY A 146 6.07 -11.20 -19.96
CA GLY A 146 4.74 -10.65 -19.71
C GLY A 146 4.75 -9.32 -18.96
N VAL A 147 5.71 -9.15 -18.04
CA VAL A 147 5.93 -7.90 -17.31
C VAL A 147 6.54 -6.84 -18.22
N MET A 148 7.54 -7.21 -19.05
CA MET A 148 8.12 -6.29 -20.03
C MET A 148 7.07 -5.74 -21.00
N ARG A 149 6.15 -6.58 -21.47
CA ARG A 149 5.05 -6.17 -22.36
C ARG A 149 4.08 -5.23 -21.66
N THR A 150 3.76 -5.50 -20.40
CA THR A 150 2.86 -4.63 -19.63
C THR A 150 3.50 -3.29 -19.27
N ALA A 151 4.83 -3.21 -19.10
CA ALA A 151 5.53 -1.93 -18.96
C ALA A 151 5.27 -0.99 -20.15
N GLY A 152 5.23 -1.53 -21.39
CA GLY A 152 4.86 -0.78 -22.59
C GLY A 152 3.43 -0.25 -22.62
N ARG A 153 2.53 -0.84 -21.82
CA ARG A 153 1.13 -0.42 -21.69
C ARG A 153 0.90 0.58 -20.56
N THR A 154 1.77 0.58 -19.54
CA THR A 154 1.63 1.41 -18.34
C THR A 154 2.52 2.66 -18.34
N HIS A 155 3.56 2.71 -19.18
CA HIS A 155 4.47 3.85 -19.29
C HIS A 155 4.24 4.61 -20.61
N PRO A 156 3.87 5.90 -20.57
CA PRO A 156 3.72 6.73 -21.77
C PRO A 156 4.99 6.85 -22.63
N GLU A 157 6.16 6.66 -22.02
CA GLU A 157 7.46 6.78 -22.68
C GLU A 157 8.36 5.58 -22.37
N LEU A 158 9.04 5.06 -23.39
CA LEU A 158 10.02 4.00 -23.29
C LEU A 158 11.42 4.53 -23.59
N VAL A 159 12.39 4.15 -22.77
CA VAL A 159 13.81 4.50 -22.88
C VAL A 159 14.61 3.22 -23.09
N ALA A 160 15.47 3.21 -24.12
CA ALA A 160 16.36 2.10 -24.42
C ALA A 160 17.79 2.62 -24.64
N GLY A 161 18.64 2.53 -23.60
CA GLY A 161 20.00 3.06 -23.59
C GLY A 161 20.07 4.59 -23.79
N PRO A 162 21.10 5.15 -24.44
CA PRO A 162 21.29 6.60 -24.62
C PRO A 162 20.35 7.23 -25.66
N ARG A 163 19.34 6.49 -26.14
CA ARG A 163 18.43 6.98 -27.17
C ARG A 163 17.42 7.94 -26.55
N THR A 164 16.99 8.92 -27.34
CA THR A 164 15.86 9.79 -27.02
C THR A 164 14.65 8.93 -26.63
N PRO A 165 13.91 9.29 -25.56
CA PRO A 165 12.69 8.60 -25.19
C PRO A 165 11.73 8.51 -26.38
N ALA A 166 11.17 7.32 -26.61
CA ALA A 166 10.13 7.10 -27.60
C ALA A 166 8.77 7.08 -26.92
N ALA A 167 7.76 7.68 -27.54
CA ALA A 167 6.38 7.52 -27.09
C ALA A 167 6.00 6.03 -27.17
N GLY A 168 5.38 5.51 -26.10
CA GLY A 168 4.90 4.13 -26.05
C GLY A 168 3.72 3.96 -27.01
N THR A 169 3.90 3.16 -28.06
CA THR A 169 2.84 2.89 -29.05
C THR A 169 1.73 1.98 -28.52
N GLU A 170 1.98 1.29 -27.41
CA GLU A 170 1.06 0.36 -26.75
C GLU A 170 0.46 0.92 -25.45
N TYR A 171 0.79 2.17 -25.11
CA TYR A 171 0.30 2.82 -23.90
C TYR A 171 -1.23 2.84 -23.88
N THR A 172 -1.82 2.39 -22.76
CA THR A 172 -3.26 2.31 -22.56
C THR A 172 -3.70 3.37 -21.54
N ASP A 173 -4.86 4.00 -21.76
CA ASP A 173 -5.41 4.93 -20.77
C ASP A 173 -5.60 4.23 -19.41
N PRO A 174 -5.25 4.86 -18.27
CA PRO A 174 -5.35 4.20 -16.97
C PRO A 174 -6.75 3.73 -16.59
N ALA A 175 -7.82 4.39 -17.04
CA ALA A 175 -9.18 3.95 -16.77
C ALA A 175 -9.52 2.68 -17.57
N GLU A 176 -9.12 2.63 -18.84
CA GLU A 176 -9.27 1.43 -19.68
C GLU A 176 -8.45 0.27 -19.13
N PHE A 177 -7.19 0.52 -18.76
CA PHE A 177 -6.31 -0.49 -18.22
C PHE A 177 -6.80 -1.04 -16.87
N ALA A 178 -7.30 -0.19 -15.97
CA ALA A 178 -7.90 -0.63 -14.71
C ALA A 178 -9.15 -1.48 -14.95
N ALA A 179 -10.01 -1.09 -15.90
CA ALA A 179 -11.20 -1.87 -16.27
C ALA A 179 -10.85 -3.26 -16.83
N GLU A 180 -9.78 -3.38 -17.61
CA GLU A 180 -9.25 -4.69 -18.04
C GLU A 180 -8.79 -5.55 -16.84
N CYS A 181 -8.09 -4.94 -15.88
CA CYS A 181 -7.66 -5.64 -14.67
C CYS A 181 -8.88 -6.11 -13.86
N ASP A 182 -9.98 -5.35 -13.83
CA ASP A 182 -11.21 -5.72 -13.12
C ASP A 182 -11.92 -6.94 -13.71
N LEU A 183 -11.66 -7.28 -14.98
CA LEU A 183 -12.15 -8.52 -15.59
C LEU A 183 -11.49 -9.77 -14.98
N SER A 184 -10.27 -9.61 -14.47
CA SER A 184 -9.51 -10.67 -13.80
C SER A 184 -9.89 -10.73 -12.32
N TRP A 185 -11.01 -11.37 -12.02
CA TRP A 185 -11.39 -11.62 -10.63
C TRP A 185 -10.63 -12.82 -10.05
N PRO A 186 -10.07 -12.72 -8.84
CA PRO A 186 -9.45 -13.86 -8.18
C PRO A 186 -10.43 -15.04 -8.09
N ALA A 187 -9.90 -16.26 -8.07
CA ALA A 187 -10.71 -17.47 -7.90
C ALA A 187 -11.62 -17.39 -6.65
N GLY A 188 -12.54 -18.35 -6.52
CA GLY A 188 -13.44 -18.43 -5.36
C GLY A 188 -12.68 -18.31 -4.04
N LEU A 189 -13.39 -17.87 -2.98
CA LEU A 189 -12.78 -17.80 -1.66
C LEU A 189 -12.21 -19.16 -1.23
N PRO A 190 -11.09 -19.18 -0.48
CA PRO A 190 -10.62 -20.39 0.17
C PRO A 190 -11.74 -21.06 0.98
N GLY A 191 -11.65 -22.38 1.15
CA GLY A 191 -12.60 -23.13 1.97
C GLY A 191 -12.40 -22.88 3.47
N GLY A 192 -13.38 -23.25 4.28
CA GLY A 192 -13.33 -23.09 5.75
C GLY A 192 -13.71 -21.69 6.23
N GLY A 193 -13.29 -21.33 7.45
CA GLY A 193 -13.48 -19.99 8.03
C GLY A 193 -14.87 -19.71 8.63
N GLU A 194 -15.17 -18.42 8.85
CA GLU A 194 -16.37 -17.95 9.56
C GLU A 194 -17.14 -16.89 8.75
N ASP A 195 -18.47 -16.93 8.83
CA ASP A 195 -19.36 -15.94 8.19
C ASP A 195 -20.09 -15.13 9.26
N LEU A 196 -20.03 -13.81 9.12
CA LEU A 196 -20.57 -12.87 10.09
C LEU A 196 -21.49 -11.88 9.40
N SER A 197 -22.77 -11.89 9.76
CA SER A 197 -23.69 -10.83 9.36
C SER A 197 -23.42 -9.56 10.15
N PHE A 198 -23.39 -8.42 9.46
CA PHE A 198 -23.29 -7.10 10.09
C PHE A 198 -24.44 -6.20 9.64
N SER A 199 -24.82 -5.30 10.54
CA SER A 199 -25.81 -4.25 10.31
C SER A 199 -25.55 -3.09 11.29
N HIS A 200 -26.23 -1.97 11.08
CA HIS A 200 -26.16 -0.83 12.01
C HIS A 200 -26.40 -1.29 13.47
N GLY A 201 -25.51 -0.89 14.38
CA GLY A 201 -25.57 -1.25 15.81
C GLY A 201 -24.92 -2.58 16.19
N ARG A 202 -24.38 -3.37 15.24
CA ARG A 202 -23.68 -4.65 15.52
C ARG A 202 -22.18 -4.67 15.18
N THR A 203 -21.57 -3.50 14.97
CA THR A 203 -20.15 -3.39 14.55
C THR A 203 -19.13 -3.80 15.63
N SER A 204 -19.48 -3.69 16.91
CA SER A 204 -18.61 -4.11 18.02
C SER A 204 -18.40 -5.63 18.05
N ALA A 205 -19.40 -6.41 17.63
CA ALA A 205 -19.30 -7.86 17.52
C ALA A 205 -18.31 -8.26 16.40
N VAL A 206 -18.36 -7.57 15.25
CA VAL A 206 -17.44 -7.77 14.13
C VAL A 206 -15.98 -7.57 14.58
N ARG A 207 -15.70 -6.46 15.28
CA ARG A 207 -14.34 -6.16 15.77
C ARG A 207 -13.79 -7.22 16.71
N ARG A 208 -14.63 -7.74 17.62
CA ARG A 208 -14.22 -8.78 18.57
C ARG A 208 -13.90 -10.09 17.85
N VAL A 209 -14.75 -10.52 16.93
CA VAL A 209 -14.51 -11.76 16.17
C VAL A 209 -13.26 -11.66 15.30
N LEU A 210 -13.08 -10.53 14.60
CA LEU A 210 -11.88 -10.27 13.80
C LEU A 210 -10.60 -10.39 14.63
N THR A 211 -10.59 -9.84 15.84
CA THR A 211 -9.41 -9.89 16.73
C THR A 211 -9.08 -11.32 17.14
N THR A 212 -10.10 -12.10 17.51
CA THR A 212 -9.93 -13.52 17.87
C THR A 212 -9.48 -14.35 16.68
N TYR A 213 -10.11 -14.17 15.52
CA TYR A 213 -9.81 -14.90 14.29
C TYR A 213 -8.37 -14.61 13.80
N ALA A 214 -7.95 -13.34 13.78
CA ALA A 214 -6.61 -12.93 13.38
C ALA A 214 -5.51 -13.60 14.21
N GLY A 215 -5.69 -13.62 15.54
CA GLY A 215 -4.73 -14.21 16.46
C GLY A 215 -4.58 -15.72 16.28
N GLN A 216 -5.63 -16.41 15.80
CA GLN A 216 -5.59 -17.85 15.53
C GLN A 216 -4.88 -18.19 14.20
N LEU A 217 -4.76 -17.23 13.28
CA LEU A 217 -4.22 -17.44 11.94
C LEU A 217 -2.73 -17.09 11.79
N GLY A 218 -2.05 -16.76 12.88
CA GLY A 218 -0.62 -16.49 12.86
C GLY A 218 -0.25 -15.12 12.28
N LEU A 219 -1.17 -14.15 12.32
CA LEU A 219 -0.82 -12.75 12.10
C LEU A 219 -0.19 -12.16 13.37
N SER A 220 0.91 -11.44 13.22
CA SER A 220 1.48 -10.65 14.32
C SER A 220 0.47 -9.64 14.90
N GLY A 221 0.72 -9.18 16.14
CA GLY A 221 -0.18 -8.25 16.83
C GLY A 221 -0.43 -6.95 16.07
N ARG A 222 0.58 -6.41 15.38
CA ARG A 222 0.44 -5.22 14.52
C ARG A 222 -0.40 -5.53 13.27
N ARG A 223 -0.11 -6.63 12.57
CA ARG A 223 -0.89 -7.01 11.37
C ARG A 223 -2.35 -7.32 11.70
N THR A 224 -2.62 -7.86 12.88
CA THR A 224 -3.97 -8.02 13.41
C THR A 224 -4.70 -6.68 13.55
N GLN A 225 -4.03 -5.64 14.06
CA GLN A 225 -4.61 -4.30 14.18
C GLN A 225 -4.88 -3.67 12.81
N ASP A 226 -3.92 -3.79 11.87
CA ASP A 226 -4.07 -3.33 10.49
C ASP A 226 -5.30 -3.99 9.82
N MET A 227 -5.45 -5.32 9.98
CA MET A 227 -6.58 -6.08 9.45
C MET A 227 -7.90 -5.62 10.03
N VAL A 228 -8.00 -5.50 11.35
CA VAL A 228 -9.21 -5.06 12.04
C VAL A 228 -9.63 -3.67 11.56
N ALA A 229 -8.68 -2.73 11.43
CA ALA A 229 -8.95 -1.39 10.96
C ALA A 229 -9.40 -1.38 9.49
N ALA A 230 -8.70 -2.09 8.61
CA ALA A 230 -9.05 -2.17 7.19
C ALA A 230 -10.45 -2.77 6.95
N VAL A 231 -10.77 -3.87 7.65
CA VAL A 231 -12.11 -4.48 7.57
C VAL A 231 -13.17 -3.55 8.15
N HIS A 232 -12.86 -2.80 9.21
CA HIS A 232 -13.80 -1.82 9.76
C HIS A 232 -14.14 -0.71 8.77
N GLU A 233 -13.16 -0.20 8.02
CA GLU A 233 -13.39 0.78 6.96
C GLU A 233 -14.26 0.21 5.83
N ALA A 234 -13.98 -1.02 5.38
CA ALA A 234 -14.76 -1.69 4.35
C ALA A 234 -16.22 -1.97 4.79
N VAL A 235 -16.41 -2.46 6.03
CA VAL A 235 -17.74 -2.66 6.62
C VAL A 235 -18.48 -1.33 6.78
N SER A 236 -17.79 -0.27 7.21
CA SER A 236 -18.40 1.06 7.35
C SER A 236 -18.85 1.61 6.01
N ASN A 237 -18.08 1.39 4.94
CA ASN A 237 -18.49 1.72 3.58
C ASN A 237 -19.72 0.92 3.15
N ALA A 238 -19.76 -0.39 3.39
CA ALA A 238 -20.92 -1.22 3.09
C ALA A 238 -22.17 -0.81 3.88
N LEU A 239 -22.02 -0.41 5.15
CA LEU A 239 -23.13 0.13 5.94
C LEU A 239 -23.64 1.47 5.39
N ARG A 240 -22.73 2.37 5.01
CA ARG A 240 -23.06 3.72 4.57
C ARG A 240 -23.61 3.77 3.14
N PHE A 241 -23.04 2.97 2.26
CA PHE A 241 -23.29 3.03 0.81
C PHE A 241 -23.92 1.75 0.25
N GLY A 242 -23.77 0.61 0.94
CA GLY A 242 -24.22 -0.73 0.53
C GLY A 242 -25.54 -1.18 1.18
N GLY A 243 -26.44 -0.24 1.51
CA GLY A 243 -27.79 -0.59 1.99
C GLY A 243 -27.89 -0.98 3.48
N GLY A 244 -26.85 -0.73 4.28
CA GLY A 244 -26.94 -0.75 5.75
C GLY A 244 -26.76 -2.10 6.42
N GLN A 245 -26.44 -3.15 5.66
CA GLN A 245 -26.17 -4.51 6.13
C GLN A 245 -25.34 -5.29 5.12
N GLY A 246 -24.71 -6.38 5.57
CA GLY A 246 -23.94 -7.25 4.70
C GLY A 246 -23.39 -8.47 5.43
N VAL A 247 -22.50 -9.18 4.76
CA VAL A 247 -21.81 -10.37 5.27
C VAL A 247 -20.31 -10.16 5.15
N LEU A 248 -19.61 -10.36 6.27
CA LEU A 248 -18.16 -10.50 6.32
C LEU A 248 -17.84 -12.00 6.32
N ARG A 249 -17.05 -12.45 5.35
CA ARG A 249 -16.53 -13.81 5.28
C ARG A 249 -15.05 -13.77 5.56
N LEU A 250 -14.64 -14.51 6.57
CA LEU A 250 -13.26 -14.67 6.98
C LEU A 250 -12.78 -16.02 6.48
N ARG A 251 -11.70 -16.00 5.71
CA ARG A 251 -11.11 -17.18 5.07
C ARG A 251 -9.60 -17.10 5.16
N ASP A 252 -8.93 -18.22 4.94
CA ASP A 252 -7.48 -18.24 4.87
C ASP A 252 -6.96 -19.41 4.02
N ASP A 253 -5.75 -19.25 3.53
CA ASP A 253 -4.92 -20.29 2.94
C ASP A 253 -3.48 -20.17 3.50
N ASP A 254 -2.52 -20.91 2.93
CA ASP A 254 -1.12 -20.89 3.39
C ASP A 254 -0.44 -19.53 3.19
N THR A 255 -0.98 -18.66 2.34
CA THR A 255 -0.39 -17.37 1.97
C THR A 255 -1.12 -16.19 2.60
N TYR A 256 -2.45 -16.18 2.58
CA TYR A 256 -3.26 -15.04 2.98
C TYR A 256 -4.34 -15.39 3.99
N VAL A 257 -4.59 -14.44 4.89
CA VAL A 257 -5.91 -14.25 5.51
C VAL A 257 -6.72 -13.34 4.60
N VAL A 258 -7.90 -13.80 4.19
CA VAL A 258 -8.79 -13.12 3.24
C VAL A 258 -10.07 -12.72 3.95
N CYS A 259 -10.38 -11.42 3.90
CA CYS A 259 -11.63 -10.87 4.42
C CYS A 259 -12.48 -10.41 3.23
N GLU A 260 -13.59 -11.09 2.95
CA GLU A 260 -14.58 -10.64 1.95
C GLU A 260 -15.74 -9.94 2.64
N ILE A 261 -15.99 -8.69 2.26
CA ILE A 261 -17.12 -7.89 2.68
C ILE A 261 -18.06 -7.83 1.49
N ALA A 262 -19.27 -8.36 1.65
CA ALA A 262 -20.30 -8.34 0.62
C ALA A 262 -21.58 -7.69 1.14
N ASP A 263 -22.19 -6.85 0.33
CA ASP A 263 -23.52 -6.29 0.56
C ASP A 263 -24.41 -6.48 -0.67
N ALA A 264 -25.72 -6.29 -0.48
CA ALA A 264 -26.73 -6.34 -1.55
C ALA A 264 -27.31 -4.95 -1.84
N GLY A 265 -26.61 -3.89 -1.44
CA GLY A 265 -27.08 -2.53 -1.62
C GLY A 265 -26.97 -2.08 -3.07
N THR A 266 -27.91 -1.25 -3.50
CA THR A 266 -27.77 -0.53 -4.75
C THR A 266 -26.76 0.59 -4.52
N ALA A 267 -25.52 0.45 -5.01
CA ALA A 267 -24.67 1.62 -5.16
C ALA A 267 -25.44 2.63 -6.02
N SER A 268 -25.61 3.86 -5.54
CA SER A 268 -26.15 4.93 -6.39
C SER A 268 -25.22 5.05 -7.60
N ALA A 269 -25.73 4.70 -8.79
CA ALA A 269 -24.97 4.79 -10.04
C ALA A 269 -24.45 6.21 -10.32
N ALA A 270 -24.99 7.23 -9.63
CA ALA A 270 -24.43 8.56 -9.59
C ALA A 270 -23.34 8.65 -8.51
N GLY A 271 -22.07 8.64 -8.93
CA GLY A 271 -20.97 9.19 -8.12
C GLY A 271 -19.90 8.22 -7.59
N THR A 272 -19.74 7.01 -8.13
CA THR A 272 -18.54 6.21 -7.79
C THR A 272 -17.30 6.95 -8.28
N ALA A 273 -16.47 7.42 -7.35
CA ALA A 273 -15.19 8.05 -7.70
C ALA A 273 -14.36 7.07 -8.55
N PRO A 274 -13.70 7.54 -9.63
CA PRO A 274 -12.80 6.69 -10.39
C PRO A 274 -11.72 6.12 -9.47
N PHE A 275 -11.43 4.83 -9.61
CA PHE A 275 -10.42 4.11 -8.83
C PHE A 275 -10.65 4.17 -7.30
N PRO A 276 -11.73 3.56 -6.77
CA PRO A 276 -12.14 3.69 -5.38
C PRO A 276 -11.03 3.29 -4.39
N GLY A 277 -10.50 4.30 -3.71
CA GLY A 277 -9.41 4.17 -2.74
C GLY A 277 -8.05 3.81 -3.33
N HIS A 278 -7.88 3.73 -4.65
CA HIS A 278 -6.55 3.51 -5.23
C HIS A 278 -5.70 4.76 -5.25
N LEU A 279 -6.30 5.94 -5.27
CA LEU A 279 -5.60 7.22 -5.31
C LEU A 279 -5.52 7.84 -3.91
N PRO A 280 -4.43 8.58 -3.60
CA PRO A 280 -4.36 9.37 -2.39
C PRO A 280 -5.53 10.37 -2.34
N PRO A 281 -6.21 10.50 -1.20
CA PRO A 281 -7.31 11.45 -1.06
C PRO A 281 -6.78 12.89 -1.09
N GLY A 282 -7.58 13.81 -1.63
CA GLY A 282 -7.26 15.22 -1.62
C GLY A 282 -7.17 15.77 -0.21
N VAL A 283 -6.26 16.72 0.01
CA VAL A 283 -6.00 17.33 1.34
C VAL A 283 -7.26 17.95 1.97
N ARG A 284 -8.27 18.29 1.15
CA ARG A 284 -9.53 18.94 1.56
C ARG A 284 -10.73 18.00 1.51
N ASP A 285 -10.53 16.72 1.22
CA ASP A 285 -11.65 15.79 1.10
C ASP A 285 -12.22 15.48 2.48
N VAL A 286 -13.49 15.83 2.71
CA VAL A 286 -14.18 15.67 3.99
C VAL A 286 -14.66 14.22 4.21
N SER A 287 -14.68 13.41 3.14
CA SER A 287 -15.07 11.98 3.19
C SER A 287 -14.39 11.20 2.06
N GLY A 288 -14.46 9.86 2.08
CA GLY A 288 -13.88 9.00 1.04
C GLY A 288 -12.53 8.36 1.35
N HIS A 289 -11.94 8.67 2.52
CA HIS A 289 -10.64 8.14 2.95
C HIS A 289 -10.64 6.64 3.28
N GLY A 290 -11.79 6.08 3.65
CA GLY A 290 -11.86 4.73 4.24
C GLY A 290 -11.32 3.64 3.32
N MET A 291 -11.64 3.68 2.02
CA MET A 291 -11.13 2.67 1.08
C MET A 291 -9.62 2.84 0.82
N TRP A 292 -9.14 4.09 0.77
CA TRP A 292 -7.70 4.36 0.70
C TRP A 292 -6.97 3.77 1.90
N VAL A 293 -7.47 4.03 3.12
CA VAL A 293 -6.91 3.47 4.35
C VAL A 293 -6.95 1.93 4.35
N ALA A 294 -8.07 1.32 3.97
CA ALA A 294 -8.19 -0.13 3.91
C ALA A 294 -7.14 -0.75 2.98
N ARG A 295 -6.89 -0.13 1.82
CA ARG A 295 -5.85 -0.53 0.87
C ARG A 295 -4.43 -0.31 1.39
N GLN A 296 -4.17 0.79 2.09
CA GLN A 296 -2.86 1.01 2.74
C GLN A 296 -2.54 -0.06 3.79
N LEU A 297 -3.55 -0.54 4.52
CA LEU A 297 -3.38 -1.49 5.62
C LEU A 297 -3.35 -2.96 5.15
N SER A 298 -3.91 -3.24 3.97
CA SER A 298 -3.92 -4.57 3.34
C SER A 298 -2.68 -4.78 2.47
N ASP A 299 -2.33 -6.03 2.16
CA ASP A 299 -1.28 -6.33 1.18
C ASP A 299 -1.80 -6.29 -0.25
N LEU A 300 -3.04 -6.76 -0.46
CA LEU A 300 -3.79 -6.61 -1.70
C LEU A 300 -5.25 -6.31 -1.36
N ALA A 301 -5.97 -5.70 -2.30
CA ALA A 301 -7.41 -5.48 -2.17
C ALA A 301 -8.07 -5.48 -3.55
N THR A 302 -9.17 -6.22 -3.68
CA THR A 302 -9.96 -6.28 -4.92
C THR A 302 -11.40 -5.92 -4.63
N GLU A 303 -12.04 -5.23 -5.57
CA GLU A 303 -13.39 -4.75 -5.44
C GLU A 303 -14.21 -5.06 -6.69
N ARG A 304 -15.47 -5.42 -6.49
CA ARG A 304 -16.49 -5.44 -7.51
C ARG A 304 -17.64 -4.61 -7.00
N LEU A 305 -17.83 -3.45 -7.62
CA LEU A 305 -18.89 -2.52 -7.26
C LEU A 305 -19.95 -2.58 -8.35
N GLY A 306 -21.21 -2.78 -7.99
CA GLY A 306 -22.29 -2.91 -8.96
C GLY A 306 -23.65 -2.48 -8.43
N PRO A 307 -24.65 -2.40 -9.32
CA PRO A 307 -26.00 -1.99 -8.95
C PRO A 307 -26.73 -3.01 -8.07
N THR A 308 -26.25 -4.26 -8.00
CA THR A 308 -26.85 -5.34 -7.21
C THR A 308 -26.10 -5.63 -5.92
N GLY A 309 -25.13 -4.80 -5.54
CA GLY A 309 -24.28 -5.01 -4.39
C GLY A 309 -22.81 -4.71 -4.66
N SER A 310 -22.05 -4.68 -3.57
CA SER A 310 -20.59 -4.59 -3.62
C SER A 310 -19.94 -5.81 -3.00
N VAL A 311 -18.76 -6.17 -3.51
CA VAL A 311 -17.86 -7.16 -2.92
C VAL A 311 -16.47 -6.56 -2.84
N VAL A 312 -15.92 -6.49 -1.63
CA VAL A 312 -14.54 -6.05 -1.37
C VAL A 312 -13.81 -7.20 -0.70
N ARG A 313 -12.66 -7.62 -1.25
CA ARG A 313 -11.77 -8.59 -0.63
C ARG A 313 -10.49 -7.90 -0.22
N LEU A 314 -10.10 -8.08 1.04
CA LEU A 314 -8.85 -7.60 1.60
C LEU A 314 -7.97 -8.82 1.91
N TYR A 315 -6.70 -8.75 1.50
CA TYR A 315 -5.74 -9.84 1.64
C TYR A 315 -4.61 -9.40 2.58
N PHE A 316 -4.32 -10.22 3.58
CA PHE A 316 -3.25 -10.01 4.56
C PHE A 316 -2.32 -11.20 4.50
N ARG A 317 -1.09 -10.99 4.05
CA ARG A 317 -0.08 -12.04 3.98
C ARG A 317 0.21 -12.56 5.38
N ARG A 318 0.27 -13.88 5.53
CA ARG A 318 0.64 -14.54 6.78
C ARG A 318 2.12 -14.34 7.05
N ASP A 319 2.47 -14.22 8.31
CA ASP A 319 3.87 -14.25 8.70
C ASP A 319 4.41 -15.66 8.35
N PRO A 320 5.63 -15.77 7.79
CA PRO A 320 6.24 -17.08 7.57
C PRO A 320 6.18 -17.84 8.88
N ALA A 321 5.63 -19.06 8.86
CA ALA A 321 5.64 -19.91 10.04
C ALA A 321 7.07 -19.95 10.55
N ALA A 322 7.29 -19.48 11.79
CA ALA A 322 8.58 -19.64 12.45
C ALA A 322 8.94 -21.11 12.28
N SER A 323 10.04 -21.38 11.57
CA SER A 323 10.50 -22.73 11.26
C SER A 323 10.41 -23.52 12.56
N GLY A 324 9.51 -24.51 12.60
CA GLY A 324 9.15 -25.19 13.83
C GLY A 324 10.41 -25.56 14.58
N GLY A 325 10.55 -24.99 15.78
CA GLY A 325 11.61 -25.35 16.69
C GLY A 325 11.64 -26.86 16.82
N ASP A 326 12.84 -27.40 16.67
CA ASP A 326 13.21 -28.79 16.88
C ASP A 326 12.45 -29.34 18.10
N GLY A 327 11.38 -30.10 17.83
CA GLY A 327 10.62 -30.78 18.86
C GLY A 327 11.51 -31.88 19.42
N PRO A 328 11.53 -32.13 20.74
CA PRO A 328 12.47 -33.06 21.33
C PRO A 328 12.21 -34.45 20.75
N GLU A 329 13.24 -35.02 20.13
CA GLU A 329 13.25 -36.40 19.64
C GLU A 329 12.74 -37.34 20.74
N ARG A 330 11.58 -37.96 20.49
CA ARG A 330 11.11 -39.09 21.27
C ARG A 330 11.87 -40.34 20.84
N ASP A 331 12.96 -40.54 21.56
CA ASP A 331 13.47 -41.79 22.13
C ASP A 331 13.31 -43.09 21.32
N GLY A 332 14.46 -43.61 20.89
CA GLY A 332 14.64 -44.96 20.39
C GLY A 332 15.92 -45.58 20.94
N ARG A 333 15.77 -46.41 21.99
CA ARG A 333 16.38 -47.75 22.18
C ARG A 333 17.32 -47.96 23.39
N ALA A 334 16.78 -48.78 24.31
CA ALA A 334 17.35 -49.93 25.03
C ALA A 334 18.43 -49.77 26.14
N ASP A 335 18.04 -50.31 27.31
CA ASP A 335 18.80 -51.14 28.27
C ASP A 335 20.27 -50.81 28.59
N ARG A 336 20.52 -50.42 29.84
CA ARG A 336 21.20 -51.28 30.85
C ARG A 336 21.29 -50.61 32.25
N ALA A 337 20.81 -51.38 33.24
CA ALA A 337 21.26 -51.57 34.62
C ALA A 337 21.96 -50.43 35.43
N GLY A 338 21.40 -50.15 36.61
CA GLY A 338 22.18 -50.02 37.86
C GLY A 338 21.90 -48.80 38.75
N GLY A 339 21.39 -49.03 39.97
CA GLY A 339 21.86 -48.32 41.17
C GLY A 339 21.06 -47.13 41.73
N THR A 340 20.18 -47.44 42.69
CA THR A 340 20.01 -46.79 44.02
C THR A 340 19.83 -45.26 44.18
N ALA A 341 18.63 -44.93 44.67
CA ALA A 341 18.32 -44.16 45.90
C ALA A 341 18.36 -42.61 45.97
N ALA A 342 17.21 -42.10 46.44
CA ALA A 342 16.97 -40.99 47.38
C ALA A 342 16.74 -39.55 46.84
N GLY A 343 15.63 -38.95 47.28
CA GLY A 343 15.54 -37.50 47.58
C GLY A 343 14.42 -36.68 46.92
N ARG A 344 13.22 -36.65 47.53
CA ARG A 344 12.34 -35.44 47.58
C ARG A 344 12.91 -34.48 48.65
N PRO A 345 12.58 -33.15 48.73
CA PRO A 345 11.26 -32.50 48.54
C PRO A 345 11.32 -31.19 47.70
N ALA A 346 10.26 -30.59 47.15
CA ALA A 346 9.04 -29.94 47.70
C ALA A 346 9.26 -28.74 48.64
N GLY A 347 8.74 -27.56 48.24
CA GLY A 347 8.57 -26.33 49.05
C GLY A 347 8.49 -25.09 48.14
N SER A 348 7.31 -24.51 47.86
CA SER A 348 6.51 -23.56 48.68
C SER A 348 6.84 -22.10 48.34
N GLY A 349 5.87 -21.35 47.79
CA GLY A 349 5.32 -20.13 48.42
C GLY A 349 6.05 -18.88 47.88
N ASP A 350 5.47 -17.75 47.53
CA ASP A 350 4.27 -17.11 48.07
C ASP A 350 3.66 -16.10 47.08
N ARG A 351 2.37 -15.84 47.29
CA ARG A 351 1.60 -14.70 46.81
C ARG A 351 1.91 -13.47 47.68
N PHE A 352 2.00 -12.26 47.11
CA PHE A 352 1.09 -11.13 47.41
C PHE A 352 1.41 -9.87 46.58
N ASP A 353 0.34 -9.18 46.21
CA ASP A 353 0.14 -7.92 45.45
C ASP A 353 0.08 -6.71 46.44
N PRO A 354 -0.42 -5.50 46.14
CA PRO A 354 -0.20 -4.49 45.08
C PRO A 354 0.37 -3.17 45.66
N GLY A 355 0.67 -2.18 44.80
CA GLY A 355 0.86 -0.79 45.28
C GLY A 355 1.20 0.24 44.20
N ASP A 356 0.18 0.75 43.51
CA ASP A 356 0.18 2.10 42.89
C ASP A 356 -0.27 3.10 43.98
N PRO A 357 0.24 4.35 43.99
CA PRO A 357 -0.59 5.42 43.42
C PRO A 357 0.21 6.58 42.77
N GLY A 358 -0.43 7.25 41.79
CA GLY A 358 -0.49 8.71 41.84
C GLY A 358 -0.19 9.48 40.55
N VAL A 359 -1.26 9.75 39.80
CA VAL A 359 -1.39 10.85 38.84
C VAL A 359 -1.44 12.20 39.57
N PRO A 360 -1.04 13.32 38.92
CA PRO A 360 -1.94 14.47 38.92
C PRO A 360 -2.21 15.02 37.51
N ALA A 361 -3.46 15.43 37.33
CA ALA A 361 -4.02 16.05 36.13
C ALA A 361 -4.11 17.58 36.29
N GLY A 362 -4.05 18.30 35.17
CA GLY A 362 -4.66 19.62 34.95
C GLY A 362 -3.69 20.74 34.51
N PRO A 363 -4.19 21.83 33.90
CA PRO A 363 -5.59 22.22 33.71
C PRO A 363 -6.00 22.49 32.23
N GLY A 364 -7.32 22.46 31.99
CA GLY A 364 -7.94 22.96 30.76
C GLY A 364 -8.29 24.45 30.83
N SER A 365 -8.45 25.07 29.67
CA SER A 365 -9.05 26.40 29.51
C SER A 365 -10.33 26.30 28.68
N ARG A 366 -11.41 26.84 29.23
CA ARG A 366 -12.71 27.05 28.59
C ARG A 366 -12.69 28.32 27.74
N ALA A 367 -13.40 28.23 26.61
CA ALA A 367 -14.33 29.18 25.98
C ALA A 367 -14.07 30.69 26.03
N ASP A 368 -14.14 31.31 24.85
CA ASP A 368 -14.83 32.59 24.68
C ASP A 368 -15.75 32.53 23.44
N ARG A 369 -17.05 32.79 23.70
CA ARG A 369 -18.06 33.17 22.72
C ARG A 369 -18.26 34.67 22.88
N ALA A 370 -18.23 35.42 21.78
CA ALA A 370 -18.83 36.74 21.70
C ALA A 370 -19.64 36.82 20.41
N ASP A 371 -20.96 36.94 20.59
CA ASP A 371 -21.90 37.49 19.61
C ASP A 371 -21.54 38.95 19.31
N GLN A 372 -21.73 39.36 18.06
CA GLN A 372 -22.33 40.65 17.76
C GLN A 372 -22.96 40.66 16.36
N ASP A 373 -24.27 40.90 16.38
CA ASP A 373 -25.20 41.15 15.29
C ASP A 373 -24.95 42.47 14.55
N GLY A 374 -25.50 42.53 13.32
CA GLY A 374 -25.85 43.74 12.56
C GLY A 374 -25.10 43.82 11.24
N GLY A 375 -25.68 43.80 10.04
CA GLY A 375 -27.05 44.09 9.60
C GLY A 375 -26.97 45.00 8.36
N GLY A 376 -27.72 44.67 7.29
CA GLY A 376 -27.89 45.49 6.06
C GLY A 376 -27.15 44.92 4.84
N ASP A 377 -27.79 44.15 3.95
CA ASP A 377 -28.78 44.52 2.91
C ASP A 377 -28.15 45.07 1.62
N GLN A 378 -28.76 44.63 0.50
CA GLN A 378 -28.68 45.09 -0.90
C GLN A 378 -27.67 44.44 -1.85
N GLY A 379 -28.22 43.90 -2.95
CA GLY A 379 -27.58 43.97 -4.26
C GLY A 379 -27.72 42.75 -5.17
N ALA A 380 -28.90 42.52 -5.73
CA ALA A 380 -29.08 41.69 -6.92
C ALA A 380 -28.73 42.49 -8.20
N ALA A 381 -27.91 41.93 -9.10
CA ALA A 381 -27.87 42.12 -10.57
C ALA A 381 -26.65 41.37 -11.14
N LEU A 382 -26.83 40.30 -11.93
CA LEU A 382 -26.95 40.25 -13.40
C LEU A 382 -25.61 40.33 -14.19
N LEU A 383 -25.45 39.33 -15.09
CA LEU A 383 -24.75 39.32 -16.39
C LEU A 383 -23.29 38.81 -16.47
N ASP A 384 -23.18 37.60 -17.02
CA ASP A 384 -22.63 37.31 -18.37
C ASP A 384 -21.26 37.90 -18.74
N ARG A 385 -20.23 37.04 -18.72
CA ARG A 385 -19.33 36.76 -19.86
C ARG A 385 -18.40 35.58 -19.59
#